data_AF-A0A2T4MZM0-F1
#
_entry.id   AF-A0A2T4MZM0-F1
#
_cell.length_a   1.000
_cell.length_b   1.000
_cell.length_c   1.000
_cell.angle_alpha   90.00
_cell.angle_beta   90.00
_cell.angle_gamma   90.00
#
_symmetry.space_group_name_H-M   'P 1'
#
loop_
_entity.id
_entity.type
_entity.pdbx_description
1 polymer ?
#
loop_
_entity_poly.entity_id
_entity_poly.type
_entity_poly.pdbx_seq_one_letter_code
_entity_poly.pdbx_strand_id
1 'polypeptide(L)'
;MSREQEKIYIDDVHPLVERITLICKQSGMPMFMTFQDGSDSFRTSCINQENSQFEKLKLHMFVNETWSIDQLLSMIIEDAKKNGHDSLYLKAMGIPNKNQLANK
;
A
#
# COMPACT_ATOMS: atom_id res chain seq x y z
N MET A 1 6.74 -11.05 18.39
CA MET A 1 5.78 -12.16 18.24
C MET A 1 6.55 -13.44 17.96
N SER A 2 6.14 -14.57 18.55
CA SER A 2 6.63 -15.88 18.13
C SER A 2 5.98 -16.28 16.79
N ARG A 3 6.62 -17.19 16.03
CA ARG A 3 6.05 -17.72 14.76
C ARG A 3 4.66 -18.33 14.93
N GLU A 4 4.36 -18.83 16.12
CA GLU A 4 3.06 -19.41 16.45
C GLU A 4 1.97 -18.34 16.62
N GLN A 5 2.29 -17.23 17.29
CA GLN A 5 1.40 -16.08 17.41
C GLN A 5 1.14 -15.42 16.04
N GLU A 6 2.17 -15.36 15.20
CA GLU A 6 2.07 -14.83 13.83
C GLU A 6 1.12 -15.69 12.98
N LYS A 7 1.24 -17.02 13.10
CA LYS A 7 0.34 -17.95 12.43
C LYS A 7 -1.12 -17.81 12.90
N ILE A 8 -1.36 -17.72 14.21
CA ILE A 8 -2.70 -17.49 14.76
C ILE A 8 -3.28 -16.16 14.24
N TYR A 9 -2.44 -15.12 14.16
CA TYR A 9 -2.89 -13.84 13.62
C TYR A 9 -3.30 -13.95 12.15
N ILE A 10 -2.51 -14.62 11.32
CA ILE A 10 -2.78 -14.78 9.88
C ILE A 10 -3.99 -15.69 9.64
N ASP A 11 -4.06 -16.83 10.32
CA ASP A 11 -5.04 -17.87 10.04
C ASP A 11 -6.40 -17.55 10.67
N ASP A 12 -6.43 -16.95 11.87
CA ASP A 12 -7.67 -16.78 12.64
C ASP A 12 -8.09 -15.32 12.81
N VAL A 13 -7.16 -14.42 13.15
CA VAL A 13 -7.50 -13.02 13.51
C VAL A 13 -7.73 -12.17 12.26
N HIS A 14 -6.86 -12.30 11.26
CA HIS A 14 -6.89 -11.49 10.05
C HIS A 14 -8.20 -11.66 9.25
N PRO A 15 -8.72 -12.89 9.00
CA PRO A 15 -9.98 -13.06 8.27
C PRO A 15 -11.19 -12.45 8.99
N LEU A 16 -11.20 -12.48 10.33
CA LEU A 16 -12.25 -11.87 11.14
C LEU A 16 -12.22 -10.35 11.05
N VAL A 17 -11.02 -9.76 11.13
CA VAL A 17 -10.79 -8.33 10.98
C VAL A 17 -11.22 -7.86 9.59
N GLU A 18 -10.89 -8.58 8.53
CA GLU A 18 -11.32 -8.26 7.17
C GLU A 18 -12.85 -8.26 7.03
N ARG A 19 -13.52 -9.28 7.60
CA ARG A 19 -14.98 -9.40 7.52
C ARG A 19 -15.69 -8.28 8.28
N ILE A 20 -15.20 -7.95 9.47
CA ILE A 20 -15.71 -6.83 10.28
C ILE A 20 -15.51 -5.50 9.54
N THR A 21 -14.34 -5.31 8.94
CA THR A 21 -14.01 -4.13 8.13
C THR A 21 -14.96 -3.98 6.94
N LEU A 22 -15.25 -5.09 6.25
CA LEU A 22 -16.15 -5.11 5.09
C LEU A 22 -17.57 -4.68 5.48
N ILE A 23 -18.09 -5.20 6.60
CA ILE A 23 -19.44 -4.86 7.10
C ILE A 23 -19.52 -3.38 7.47
N CYS A 24 -18.53 -2.87 8.19
CA CYS A 24 -18.50 -1.46 8.59
C CYS A 24 -18.42 -0.54 7.37
N LYS A 25 -17.62 -0.90 6.37
CA LYS A 25 -17.55 -0.20 5.09
C LYS A 25 -18.90 -0.19 4.37
N GLN A 26 -19.55 -1.34 4.23
CA GLN A 26 -20.86 -1.45 3.57
C GLN A 26 -21.94 -0.61 4.29
N SER A 27 -21.78 -0.43 5.60
CA SER A 27 -22.71 0.34 6.44
C SER A 27 -22.33 1.83 6.56
N GLY A 28 -21.25 2.27 5.91
CA GLY A 28 -20.74 3.64 6.04
C GLY A 28 -20.27 3.99 7.45
N MET A 29 -19.89 3.00 8.25
CA MET A 29 -19.52 3.18 9.65
C MET A 29 -17.99 3.29 9.80
N PRO A 30 -17.47 4.38 10.38
CA PRO A 30 -16.05 4.52 10.66
C PRO A 30 -15.62 3.52 11.74
N MET A 31 -14.45 2.91 11.56
CA MET A 31 -13.94 1.88 12.46
C MET A 31 -12.57 2.26 13.02
N PHE A 32 -12.40 2.06 14.32
CA PHE A 32 -11.12 2.10 15.01
C PHE A 32 -10.83 0.71 15.56
N MET A 33 -9.65 0.19 15.24
CA MET A 33 -9.19 -1.08 15.80
C MET A 33 -7.88 -0.88 16.51
N THR A 34 -7.78 -1.41 17.72
CA THR A 34 -6.54 -1.40 18.50
C THR A 34 -6.09 -2.84 18.69
N PHE A 35 -4.91 -3.15 18.17
CA PHE A 35 -4.28 -4.46 18.33
C PHE A 35 -3.22 -4.37 19.40
N GLN A 36 -3.25 -5.29 20.36
CA GLN A 36 -2.17 -5.45 21.32
C GLN A 36 -1.13 -6.39 20.74
N ASP A 37 0.07 -5.89 20.45
CA ASP A 37 1.18 -6.65 19.83
C ASP A 37 2.30 -7.01 20.82
N GLY A 38 2.17 -6.61 22.09
CA GLY A 38 3.07 -6.95 23.19
C GLY A 38 2.42 -6.77 24.57
N SER A 39 3.14 -7.04 25.65
CA SER A 39 2.62 -6.89 27.02
C SER A 39 2.08 -5.48 27.30
N ASP A 40 2.76 -4.47 26.75
CA ASP A 40 2.46 -3.05 26.99
C ASP A 40 2.31 -2.24 25.68
N SER A 41 2.28 -2.92 24.53
CA SER A 41 2.27 -2.26 23.21
C SER A 41 0.91 -2.45 22.54
N PHE A 42 0.34 -1.32 22.10
CA PHE A 42 -0.92 -1.24 21.38
C PHE A 42 -0.72 -0.45 20.09
N ARG A 43 -1.23 -0.99 18.98
CA ARG A 43 -1.29 -0.31 17.68
C ARG A 43 -2.73 -0.03 17.31
N THR A 44 -3.09 1.25 17.24
CA THR A 44 -4.40 1.68 16.77
C THR A 44 -4.36 1.97 15.28
N SER A 45 -5.21 1.29 14.52
CA SER A 45 -5.47 1.57 13.10
C SER A 45 -6.86 2.18 12.95
N CYS A 46 -6.92 3.39 12.38
CA CYS A 46 -8.17 4.00 11.94
C CYS A 46 -8.49 3.52 10.52
N ILE A 47 -9.59 2.78 10.37
CA ILE A 47 -10.14 2.40 9.06
C ILE A 47 -11.29 3.34 8.75
N ASN A 48 -10.94 4.52 8.26
CA ASN A 48 -11.86 5.47 7.67
C ASN A 48 -11.36 5.79 6.27
N GLN A 49 -11.95 5.20 5.22
CA GLN A 49 -11.51 5.43 3.83
C GLN A 49 -11.63 6.89 3.39
N GLU A 50 -12.51 7.68 4.01
CA GLU A 50 -12.70 9.10 3.64
C GLU A 50 -11.55 10.00 4.11
N ASN A 51 -10.78 9.56 5.12
CA ASN A 51 -9.67 10.34 5.70
C ASN A 51 -8.32 9.60 5.75
N SER A 52 -8.27 8.32 5.39
CA SER A 52 -7.06 7.53 5.56
C SER A 52 -6.19 7.53 4.31
N GLN A 53 -4.92 7.85 4.52
CA GLN A 53 -3.81 7.61 3.60
C GLN A 53 -3.57 6.09 3.33
N PHE A 54 -4.58 5.25 3.56
CA PHE A 54 -4.53 3.78 3.49
C PHE A 54 -4.34 3.28 2.06
N GLU A 55 -4.71 4.06 1.04
CA GLU A 55 -4.35 3.70 -0.35
C GLU A 55 -2.84 3.74 -0.57
N LYS A 56 -2.13 4.71 0.05
CA LYS A 56 -0.67 4.75 0.02
C LYS A 56 -0.08 3.60 0.83
N LEU A 57 -0.66 3.28 1.99
CA LEU A 57 -0.22 2.15 2.81
C LEU A 57 -0.44 0.81 2.10
N LYS A 58 -1.58 0.61 1.43
CA LYS A 58 -1.87 -0.59 0.62
C LYS A 58 -0.94 -0.72 -0.57
N LEU A 59 -0.64 0.37 -1.27
CA LEU A 59 0.36 0.35 -2.33
C LEU A 59 1.74 -0.02 -1.79
N HIS A 60 2.16 0.55 -0.65
CA HIS A 60 3.43 0.21 -0.01
C HIS A 60 3.50 -1.25 0.47
N MET A 61 2.42 -1.79 1.06
CA MET A 61 2.34 -3.19 1.48
C MET A 61 2.36 -4.14 0.27
N PHE A 62 1.53 -3.87 -0.75
CA PHE A 62 1.49 -4.67 -1.98
C PHE A 62 2.84 -4.69 -2.70
N VAL A 63 3.49 -3.52 -2.78
CA VAL A 63 4.84 -3.41 -3.33
C VAL A 63 5.76 -4.26 -2.48
N ASN A 64 5.90 -4.03 -1.16
CA ASN A 64 6.81 -4.80 -0.31
C ASN A 64 6.60 -6.32 -0.31
N GLU A 65 5.36 -6.80 -0.41
CA GLU A 65 5.04 -8.23 -0.38
C GLU A 65 5.28 -8.92 -1.74
N THR A 66 5.09 -8.19 -2.83
CA THR A 66 5.11 -8.77 -4.19
C THR A 66 6.41 -8.47 -4.92
N TRP A 67 6.99 -7.27 -4.74
CA TRP A 67 8.14 -6.74 -5.47
C TRP A 67 9.12 -5.99 -4.55
N SER A 68 10.41 -5.92 -4.91
CA SER A 68 11.26 -4.90 -4.28
C SER A 68 10.81 -3.51 -4.74
N ILE A 69 10.83 -2.51 -3.85
CA ILE A 69 10.57 -1.10 -4.21
C ILE A 69 11.46 -0.68 -5.39
N ASP A 70 12.72 -1.11 -5.40
CA ASP A 70 13.65 -0.81 -6.50
C ASP A 70 13.18 -1.41 -7.83
N GLN A 71 12.65 -2.64 -7.80
CA GLN A 71 12.12 -3.30 -9.00
C GLN A 71 10.89 -2.58 -9.54
N LEU A 72 9.98 -2.14 -8.67
CA LEU A 72 8.83 -1.34 -9.08
C LEU A 72 9.28 -0.04 -9.73
N LEU A 73 10.21 0.68 -9.10
CA LEU A 73 10.73 1.94 -9.63
C LEU A 73 11.43 1.73 -10.97
N SER A 74 12.22 0.66 -11.13
CA SER A 74 12.82 0.28 -12.41
C SER A 74 11.76 0.03 -13.49
N MET A 75 10.69 -0.70 -13.18
CA MET A 75 9.60 -0.94 -14.14
C MET A 75 8.91 0.35 -14.56
N ILE A 76 8.63 1.25 -13.60
CA ILE A 76 8.03 2.57 -13.88
C ILE A 76 8.95 3.38 -14.81
N ILE A 77 10.26 3.37 -14.58
CA ILE A 77 11.24 4.09 -15.41
C ILE A 77 11.31 3.49 -16.82
N GLU A 78 11.33 2.17 -16.95
CA GLU A 78 11.37 1.50 -18.26
C GLU A 78 10.10 1.73 -19.07
N ASP A 79 8.93 1.65 -18.43
CA ASP A 79 7.65 1.95 -19.06
C ASP A 79 7.60 3.42 -19.52
N ALA A 80 8.02 4.34 -18.66
CA ALA A 80 8.10 5.77 -18.96
C ALA A 80 9.04 6.09 -20.13
N LYS A 81 10.14 5.34 -20.30
CA LYS A 81 11.04 5.49 -21.45
C LYS A 81 10.43 5.01 -22.77
N LYS A 82 9.56 3.99 -22.72
CA LYS A 82 8.93 3.38 -23.90
C LYS A 82 7.68 4.14 -24.34
N ASN A 83 6.82 4.47 -23.38
CA ASN A 83 5.48 5.02 -23.62
C ASN A 83 5.38 6.53 -23.38
N GLY A 84 6.44 7.12 -22.81
CA GLY A 84 6.47 8.50 -22.38
C GLY A 84 5.63 8.74 -21.12
N HIS A 85 6.02 9.76 -20.36
CA HIS A 85 5.35 10.14 -19.12
C HIS A 85 5.14 11.66 -19.03
N ASP A 86 4.29 12.08 -18.09
CA ASP A 86 4.05 13.50 -17.75
C ASP A 86 4.54 13.87 -16.34
N SER A 87 5.12 12.90 -15.61
CA SER A 87 5.65 13.11 -14.25
C SER A 87 6.82 14.11 -14.20
N LEU A 88 6.69 15.12 -13.33
CA LEU A 88 7.73 16.10 -13.03
C LEU A 88 8.97 15.46 -12.37
N TYR A 89 8.76 14.43 -11.54
CA TYR A 89 9.85 13.74 -10.84
C TYR A 89 10.69 12.90 -11.81
N LEU A 90 10.04 12.15 -12.70
CA LEU A 90 10.73 11.38 -13.73
C LEU A 90 11.50 12.31 -14.69
N LYS A 91 10.93 13.49 -15.01
CA LYS A 91 11.62 14.53 -15.79
C LYS A 91 12.86 15.06 -15.06
N ALA A 92 12.77 15.30 -13.75
CA ALA A 92 13.90 15.74 -12.93
C ALA A 92 15.03 14.69 -12.85
N MET A 93 14.69 13.41 -12.95
CA MET A 93 15.66 12.30 -13.09
C MET A 93 16.21 12.14 -14.52
N GLY A 94 15.87 13.03 -15.45
CA GLY A 94 16.37 13.01 -16.82
C GLY A 94 15.67 11.99 -17.73
N ILE A 95 14.52 11.46 -17.35
CA ILE A 95 13.73 10.57 -18.20
C ILE A 95 12.94 11.44 -19.20
N PRO A 96 13.00 11.13 -20.51
CA PRO A 96 12.34 11.93 -21.53
C PRO A 96 10.82 11.77 -21.46
N ASN A 97 10.12 12.90 -21.51
CA ASN A 97 8.66 12.92 -21.47
C ASN A 97 8.04 12.61 -22.84
N LYS A 98 6.71 12.44 -22.90
CA LYS A 98 5.99 12.16 -24.17
C LYS A 98 6.34 13.14 -25.29
N ASN A 99 6.47 14.42 -24.98
CA ASN A 99 6.75 15.47 -25.96
C ASN A 99 8.18 15.39 -26.54
N GLN A 100 9.12 14.79 -25.81
CA GLN A 100 10.50 14.59 -26.25
C GLN A 100 10.69 13.29 -27.03
N LEU A 101 9.86 12.27 -26.77
CA LEU A 101 9.85 11.01 -27.53
C LEU A 101 9.20 11.16 -28.91
N ALA A 102 8.21 12.05 -29.07
CA ALA A 102 7.53 12.29 -30.34
C ALA A 102 8.36 13.12 -31.37
N ASN A 103 9.50 13.68 -30.96
CA ASN A 103 10.38 14.50 -31.79
C ASN A 103 11.73 13.79 -32.12
N LYS A 104 11.79 12.48 -31.96
CA LYS A 104 12.89 11.60 -32.40
C LYS A 104 12.39 10.62 -33.45
#